data_AF-A0AAV5R4D5-F1
#
_entry.id   AF-A0AAV5R4D5-F1
#
_cell.length_a   1.000
_cell.length_b   1.000
_cell.length_c   1.000
_cell.angle_alpha   90.00
_cell.angle_beta   90.00
_cell.angle_gamma   90.00
#
_symmetry.space_group_name_H-M   'P 1'
#
loop_
_entity.id
_entity.type
_entity.pdbx_description
1 polymer ?
#
loop_
_entity_poly.entity_id
_entity_poly.type
_entity_poly.pdbx_seq_one_letter_code
_entity_poly.pdbx_strand_id
1 'polypeptide(L)'
;MVASCKDQLKQVAICLQRSPCVMIERNTPKECINNPELSKDLPDLCKAQLATFLECKRGIVDMRKRIRGNGTLSTGKFDEQYKKLSDGDFDPREEMKKLKTLDSNRKQ
;
A
#
# COMPACT_ATOMS: atom_id res chain seq x y z
N MET A 1 -3.74 -22.69 -6.84
CA MET A 1 -3.40 -21.37 -7.43
C MET A 1 -2.28 -20.74 -6.62
N VAL A 2 -1.23 -20.27 -7.27
CA VAL A 2 -0.10 -19.61 -6.59
C VAL A 2 -0.58 -18.27 -6.04
N ALA A 3 -0.34 -18.00 -4.75
CA ALA A 3 -0.70 -16.74 -4.12
C ALA A 3 -0.03 -15.57 -4.88
N SER A 4 -0.81 -14.53 -5.21
CA SER A 4 -0.32 -13.34 -5.91
C SER A 4 -0.40 -12.14 -4.97
N CYS A 5 0.74 -11.53 -4.65
CA CYS A 5 0.80 -10.35 -3.76
C CYS A 5 0.31 -9.05 -4.42
N LYS A 6 -0.52 -9.14 -5.48
CA LYS A 6 -0.97 -8.02 -6.29
C LYS A 6 -1.90 -7.09 -5.52
N ASP A 7 -2.84 -7.64 -4.75
CA ASP A 7 -3.75 -6.83 -3.94
C ASP A 7 -3.01 -6.06 -2.84
N GLN A 8 -2.07 -6.71 -2.13
CA GLN A 8 -1.25 -6.04 -1.12
C GLN A 8 -0.39 -4.95 -1.74
N LEU A 9 0.19 -5.20 -2.93
CA LEU A 9 0.97 -4.20 -3.65
C LEU A 9 0.11 -2.99 -4.04
N LYS A 10 -1.08 -3.22 -4.59
CA LYS A 10 -2.01 -2.15 -4.98
C LYS A 10 -2.50 -1.38 -3.75
N GLN A 11 -2.77 -2.08 -2.65
CA GLN A 11 -3.17 -1.46 -1.39
C GLN A 11 -2.09 -0.50 -0.87
N VAL A 12 -0.82 -0.93 -0.88
CA VAL A 12 0.32 -0.06 -0.52
C VAL A 12 0.44 1.13 -1.47
N ALA A 13 0.35 0.89 -2.78
CA ALA A 13 0.46 1.95 -3.79
C ALA A 13 -0.60 3.03 -3.62
N ILE A 14 -1.86 2.63 -3.38
CA ILE A 14 -2.97 3.54 -3.10
C ILE A 14 -2.68 4.38 -1.84
N CYS A 15 -2.21 3.74 -0.76
CA CYS A 15 -1.91 4.46 0.47
C CYS A 15 -0.82 5.52 0.27
N LEU A 16 0.24 5.16 -0.45
CA LEU A 16 1.34 6.08 -0.76
C LEU A 16 0.88 7.22 -1.66
N GLN A 17 0.05 6.97 -2.68
CA GLN A 17 -0.51 8.01 -3.54
C GLN A 17 -1.36 9.01 -2.75
N ARG A 18 -2.06 8.57 -1.69
CA ARG A 18 -2.81 9.46 -0.79
C ARG A 18 -1.94 10.20 0.23
N SER A 19 -0.71 9.72 0.45
CA SER A 19 0.18 10.25 1.49
C SER A 19 0.74 11.62 1.08
N PRO A 20 1.07 12.49 2.06
CA PRO A 20 1.62 13.81 1.76
C PRO A 20 2.95 13.75 0.99
N CYS A 21 3.78 12.72 1.21
CA CYS A 21 5.06 12.54 0.51
C CYS A 21 4.90 12.43 -1.03
N VAL A 22 3.87 11.74 -1.51
CA VAL A 22 3.62 11.61 -2.96
C VAL A 22 2.68 12.71 -3.46
N MET A 23 1.64 13.03 -2.70
CA MET A 23 0.59 13.96 -3.14
C MET A 23 1.05 15.42 -3.14
N ILE A 24 1.84 15.83 -2.14
CA ILE A 24 2.28 17.22 -1.96
C ILE A 24 3.71 17.39 -2.49
N GLU A 25 4.63 16.57 -1.99
CA GLU A 25 6.06 16.71 -2.33
C GLU A 25 6.42 16.10 -3.69
N ARG A 26 5.51 15.36 -4.32
CA ARG A 26 5.68 14.71 -5.63
C ARG A 26 6.88 13.77 -5.70
N ASN A 27 7.30 13.24 -4.56
CA ASN A 27 8.34 12.21 -4.48
C ASN A 27 7.81 10.90 -5.06
N THR A 28 8.72 10.06 -5.56
CA THR A 28 8.31 8.73 -6.01
C THR A 28 7.95 7.84 -4.79
N PRO A 29 6.98 6.92 -4.92
CA PRO A 29 6.61 6.03 -3.81
C PRO A 29 7.79 5.22 -3.26
N LYS A 30 8.78 4.90 -4.11
CA LYS A 30 10.02 4.22 -3.69
C LYS A 30 10.87 5.10 -2.80
N GLU A 31 11.00 6.39 -3.12
CA GLU A 31 11.79 7.32 -2.31
C GLU A 31 11.14 7.60 -0.96
N CYS A 32 9.81 7.70 -0.90
CA CYS A 32 9.08 7.83 0.37
C CYS A 32 9.36 6.65 1.32
N ILE A 33 9.59 5.44 0.80
CA ILE A 33 9.88 4.24 1.60
C ILE A 33 11.38 4.12 1.92
N ASN A 34 12.24 4.39 0.95
CA ASN A 34 13.68 4.13 1.08
C ASN A 34 14.38 5.23 1.88
N ASN A 35 13.88 6.47 1.83
CA ASN A 35 14.47 7.57 2.57
C ASN A 35 13.95 7.58 4.02
N PRO A 36 14.82 7.44 5.03
CA PRO A 36 14.42 7.41 6.44
C PRO A 36 13.81 8.71 6.95
N GLU A 37 14.09 9.86 6.32
CA GLU A 37 13.48 11.13 6.71
C GLU A 37 12.01 11.19 6.25
N LEU A 38 11.78 10.92 4.96
CA LEU A 38 10.43 10.87 4.39
C LEU A 38 9.56 9.74 4.98
N SER A 39 10.20 8.63 5.36
CA SER A 39 9.49 7.51 6.00
C SER A 39 8.98 7.80 7.40
N LYS A 40 9.52 8.80 8.11
CA LYS A 40 8.97 9.20 9.42
C LYS A 40 7.58 9.79 9.28
N ASP A 41 7.40 10.65 8.28
CA ASP A 41 6.15 11.35 7.98
C ASP A 41 5.10 10.47 7.30
N LEU A 42 5.45 9.23 6.94
CA LEU A 42 4.49 8.26 6.44
C LEU A 42 3.48 7.87 7.53
N PRO A 43 2.17 7.92 7.23
CA PRO A 43 1.13 7.44 8.12
C PRO A 43 1.38 5.98 8.51
N ASP A 44 1.02 5.64 9.74
CA ASP A 44 1.19 4.30 10.25
C ASP A 44 0.40 3.31 9.38
N LEU A 45 -0.73 3.74 8.80
CA LEU A 45 -1.55 2.98 7.84
C LEU A 45 -0.70 2.36 6.73
N CYS A 46 0.09 3.21 6.06
CA CYS A 46 0.92 2.80 4.93
C CYS A 46 2.07 1.90 5.40
N LYS A 47 2.65 2.15 6.58
CA LYS A 47 3.73 1.32 7.15
C LYS A 47 3.27 -0.12 7.40
N ALA A 48 2.07 -0.32 7.95
CA ALA A 48 1.58 -1.68 8.18
C ALA A 48 1.22 -2.39 6.86
N GLN A 49 0.60 -1.69 5.90
CA GLN A 49 0.33 -2.27 4.59
C GLN A 49 1.62 -2.65 3.85
N LEU A 50 2.69 -1.85 4.01
CA LEU A 50 3.99 -2.19 3.49
C LEU A 50 4.55 -3.45 4.15
N ALA A 51 4.41 -3.58 5.48
CA ALA A 51 4.82 -4.78 6.20
C ALA A 51 4.09 -6.04 5.70
N THR A 52 2.78 -5.98 5.49
CA THR A 52 2.00 -7.11 4.96
C THR A 52 2.41 -7.48 3.53
N PHE A 53 2.69 -6.49 2.68
CA PHE A 53 3.23 -6.73 1.34
C PHE A 53 4.60 -7.42 1.39
N LEU A 54 5.52 -6.94 2.25
CA LEU A 54 6.84 -7.55 2.41
C LEU A 54 6.77 -8.98 2.93
N GLU A 55 5.86 -9.26 3.87
CA GLU A 55 5.61 -10.62 4.37
C GLU A 55 5.11 -11.54 3.24
N CYS A 56 4.14 -11.07 2.45
CA CYS A 56 3.64 -11.80 1.30
C CYS A 56 4.78 -12.11 0.31
N LYS A 57 5.60 -11.10 -0.02
CA LYS A 57 6.73 -11.25 -0.95
C LYS A 57 7.80 -12.21 -0.43
N ARG A 58 8.14 -12.16 0.86
CA ARG A 58 9.07 -13.10 1.50
C ARG A 58 8.57 -14.53 1.40
N GLY A 59 7.28 -14.72 1.62
CA GLY A 59 6.69 -16.03 1.59
C GLY A 59 6.62 -16.68 0.18
N ILE A 60 6.66 -15.90 -0.91
CA ILE A 60 6.70 -16.45 -2.28
C ILE A 60 8.00 -17.23 -2.49
N VAL A 61 9.07 -16.74 -1.88
CA VAL A 61 10.41 -17.33 -1.96
C VAL A 61 10.58 -18.48 -0.94
N ASP A 62 9.75 -18.52 0.11
CA ASP A 62 9.80 -19.56 1.13
C ASP A 62 9.25 -20.91 0.62
N MET A 63 10.15 -21.87 0.42
CA MET A 63 9.83 -23.23 -0.01
C MET A 63 8.83 -23.94 0.90
N ARG A 64 8.85 -23.66 2.21
CA ARG A 64 7.95 -24.29 3.19
C ARG A 64 6.49 -23.89 2.99
N LYS A 65 6.25 -22.70 2.44
CA LYS A 65 4.92 -22.16 2.18
C LYS A 65 4.38 -22.51 0.79
N ARG A 66 5.19 -23.12 -0.08
CA ARG A 66 4.74 -23.57 -1.42
C ARG A 66 3.68 -24.66 -1.37
N ILE A 67 3.80 -25.58 -0.40
CA ILE A 67 2.87 -26.72 -0.27
C ILE A 67 1.52 -26.27 0.33
N ARG A 68 1.55 -25.45 1.38
CA ARG A 68 0.33 -24.99 2.10
C ARG A 68 -0.32 -23.74 1.48
N GLY A 69 0.38 -23.05 0.59
CA GLY A 69 -0.03 -21.76 0.07
C GLY A 69 0.52 -20.61 0.93
N ASN A 70 0.89 -19.53 0.26
CA ASN A 70 1.63 -18.43 0.86
C ASN A 70 0.78 -17.19 1.22
N GLY A 71 -0.52 -17.21 0.96
CA GLY A 71 -1.34 -16.07 1.32
C GLY A 71 -2.70 -16.05 0.66
N THR A 72 -3.44 -14.99 0.96
CA THR A 72 -4.78 -14.72 0.46
C THR A 72 -4.78 -14.65 -1.07
N LEU A 73 -5.80 -15.23 -1.69
CA LEU A 73 -5.99 -15.16 -3.14
C LEU A 73 -6.20 -13.71 -3.58
N SER A 74 -5.58 -13.30 -4.69
CA SER A 74 -5.83 -11.97 -5.23
C SER A 74 -7.28 -11.90 -5.71
N THR A 75 -8.06 -10.99 -5.13
CA THR A 75 -9.48 -10.76 -5.44
C THR A 75 -9.67 -9.59 -6.41
N GLY A 76 -8.62 -8.78 -6.62
CA GLY A 76 -8.69 -7.59 -7.48
C GLY A 76 -9.49 -6.44 -6.86
N LYS A 77 -9.73 -6.50 -5.55
CA LYS A 77 -10.56 -5.53 -4.80
C LYS A 77 -10.01 -4.10 -4.92
N PHE A 78 -8.71 -3.96 -5.08
CA PHE A 78 -8.04 -2.67 -5.15
C PHE A 78 -7.78 -2.18 -6.57
N ASP A 79 -8.16 -2.95 -7.59
CA ASP A 79 -7.80 -2.68 -8.99
C ASP A 79 -8.46 -1.41 -9.53
N GLU A 80 -9.76 -1.27 -9.31
CA GLU A 80 -10.52 -0.09 -9.74
C GLU A 80 -10.03 1.18 -9.03
N GLN A 81 -9.79 1.10 -7.73
CA GLN A 81 -9.32 2.25 -6.95
C GLN A 81 -7.90 2.65 -7.37
N TYR A 82 -7.00 1.68 -7.58
CA TYR A 82 -5.65 1.95 -8.09
C TYR A 82 -5.68 2.61 -9.47
N LYS A 83 -6.56 2.14 -10.35
CA LYS A 83 -6.73 2.69 -11.70
C LYS A 83 -7.21 4.14 -11.64
N LYS A 84 -8.29 4.44 -10.92
CA LYS A 84 -8.81 5.82 -10.75
C LYS A 84 -7.75 6.80 -10.24
N LEU A 85 -7.00 6.38 -9.21
CA LEU A 85 -5.96 7.22 -8.62
C LEU A 85 -4.76 7.42 -9.56
N SER A 86 -4.50 6.47 -10.46
CA SER A 86 -3.44 6.57 -11.47
C SER A 86 -3.85 7.35 -12.71
N ASP A 87 -5.14 7.32 -13.08
CA ASP A 87 -5.72 8.10 -14.19
C ASP A 87 -5.87 9.59 -13.86
N GLY A 88 -5.70 9.97 -12.58
CA GLY A 88 -5.78 11.37 -12.14
C GLY A 88 -7.21 11.86 -11.85
N ASP A 89 -8.20 10.96 -11.91
CA ASP A 89 -9.60 11.25 -11.59
C ASP A 89 -9.81 11.20 -10.06
N PHE A 90 -9.27 12.20 -9.36
CA PHE A 90 -9.46 12.31 -7.91
C PHE A 90 -9.30 13.75 -7.39
N ASP A 91 -9.99 14.04 -6.29
CA ASP A 91 -9.82 15.28 -5.53
C ASP A 91 -8.73 15.12 -4.44
N PRO A 92 -7.59 15.83 -4.52
CA PRO A 92 -6.47 15.65 -3.58
C PRO A 92 -6.84 15.87 -2.11
N ARG A 93 -7.75 16.82 -1.83
CA ARG A 93 -8.20 17.14 -0.47
C ARG A 93 -9.03 16.01 0.14
N GLU A 94 -9.93 15.44 -0.65
CA GLU A 94 -10.79 14.32 -0.23
C GLU A 94 -9.95 13.05 0.02
N GLU A 95 -9.02 12.73 -0.88
CA GLU A 95 -8.18 11.55 -0.75
C GLU A 95 -7.22 11.63 0.46
N MET A 96 -6.65 12.81 0.75
CA MET A 96 -5.88 13.03 1.97
C MET A 96 -6.74 12.93 3.24
N LYS A 97 -7.97 13.45 3.20
CA LYS A 97 -8.91 13.34 4.33
C LYS A 97 -9.27 11.88 4.60
N LYS A 98 -9.57 11.11 3.55
CA LYS A 98 -9.81 9.65 3.65
C LYS A 98 -8.63 8.94 4.30
N LEU A 99 -7.39 9.26 3.88
CA LEU A 99 -6.21 8.65 4.48
C LEU A 99 -6.10 8.95 5.98
N LYS A 100 -6.33 10.20 6.39
CA LYS A 100 -6.33 10.58 7.82
C LYS A 100 -7.39 9.80 8.61
N THR A 101 -8.62 9.71 8.10
CA THR A 101 -9.69 8.95 8.77
C THR A 101 -9.33 7.48 8.92
N LEU A 102 -8.79 6.86 7.86
CA LEU A 102 -8.37 5.46 7.90
C LEU A 102 -7.21 5.23 8.87
N ASP A 103 -6.24 6.15 8.94
CA ASP A 103 -5.12 6.07 9.88
C ASP A 103 -5.59 6.21 11.33
N SER A 104 -6.49 7.16 11.60
CA SER A 104 -7.09 7.36 12.93
C SER A 104 -7.89 6.15 13.41
N ASN A 105 -8.73 5.57 12.54
CA ASN A 105 -9.54 4.38 12.88
C ASN A 105 -8.69 3.16 13.25
N ARG A 106 -7.42 3.13 12.84
CA ARG A 106 -6.52 2.03 13.14
C ARG A 106 -5.71 2.24 14.43
N LYS A 107 -5.68 3.47 14.95
CA LYS A 107 -5.06 3.79 16.25
C LYS A 107 -6.01 3.56 17.42
N GLN A 108 -7.29 3.42 17.13
CA GLN A 108 -8.36 3.09 18.07
C GLN A 108 -8.47 1.57 18.22
#